data_AF-S3A3Y3-F1
#
_entry.id   AF-S3A3Y3-F1
#
_cell.length_a   1.000
_cell.length_b   1.000
_cell.length_c   1.000
_cell.angle_alpha   90.00
_cell.angle_beta   90.00
_cell.angle_gamma   90.00
#
_symmetry.space_group_name_H-M   'P 1'
#
loop_
_entity.id
_entity.type
_entity.pdbx_description
1 polymer ?
#
loop_
_entity_poly.entity_id
_entity_poly.type
_entity_poly.pdbx_seq_one_letter_code
_entity_poly.pdbx_strand_id
1 'polypeptide(L)' 'MGVQKITAGSITVLGSPAGTPSLRTRLAFSSQDLSIYKDLTVRENVSYFARLDGAPASPCW' A
#
# COMPACT_ATOMS: atom_id res chain seq x y z
N MET A 1 -1.61 10.93 2.33
CA MET A 1 -0.26 10.59 2.86
C MET A 1 0.46 9.70 1.85
N GLY A 2 1.79 9.79 1.75
CA GLY A 2 2.59 9.23 0.65
C GLY A 2 3.34 10.28 -0.19
N VAL A 3 3.07 11.57 0.07
CA VAL A 3 3.72 12.73 -0.55
C VAL A 3 4.57 13.55 0.43
N GLN A 4 4.76 13.05 1.65
CA GLN A 4 5.56 13.74 2.65
C GLN A 4 7.05 13.67 2.28
N LYS A 5 7.68 14.84 2.21
CA LYS A 5 9.13 14.96 2.01
C LYS A 5 9.83 14.73 3.35
N ILE A 6 10.89 13.93 3.33
CA ILE A 6 11.80 13.80 4.47
C ILE A 6 12.48 15.15 4.68
N THR A 7 12.25 15.77 5.84
CA THR A 7 12.81 17.08 6.18
C THR A 7 14.19 17.00 6.83
N ALA A 8 14.50 15.90 7.51
CA ALA A 8 15.80 15.61 8.10
C ALA A 8 16.00 14.10 8.27
N GLY A 9 17.26 13.67 8.37
CA GLY A 9 17.64 12.25 8.51
C GLY A 9 17.53 11.47 7.20
N SER A 10 17.73 10.16 7.28
CA SER A 10 17.60 9.25 6.16
C SER A 10 17.04 7.90 6.62
N ILE A 11 16.33 7.22 5.72
CA ILE A 11 15.83 5.87 5.93
C ILE A 11 15.99 5.07 4.65
N THR A 12 16.35 3.80 4.83
CA THR A 12 16.46 2.80 3.78
C THR A 12 15.26 1.87 3.88
N VAL A 13 14.51 1.70 2.79
CA VAL A 13 13.32 0.87 2.68
C VAL A 13 13.55 -0.15 1.58
N LEU A 14 13.42 -1.45 1.90
CA LEU A 14 13.67 -2.55 0.95
C LEU A 14 15.03 -2.44 0.23
N GLY A 15 16.05 -1.93 0.93
CA GLY A 15 17.41 -1.74 0.39
C GLY A 15 17.61 -0.49 -0.47
N SER A 16 16.61 0.38 -0.62
CA SER A 16 16.71 1.64 -1.37
C SER A 16 16.40 2.86 -0.48
N PRO A 17 16.95 4.05 -0.76
CA PRO A 17 16.54 5.27 -0.07
C PRO A 17 15.03 5.50 -0.17
N ALA A 18 14.40 6.01 0.88
CA ALA A 18 13.00 6.39 0.79
C ALA A 18 12.76 7.43 -0.32
N GLY A 19 11.65 7.27 -1.05
CA GLY A 19 11.31 8.10 -2.21
C GLY A 19 11.82 7.58 -3.56
N THR A 20 12.68 6.54 -3.59
CA THR A 20 13.09 5.88 -4.84
C THR A 20 11.86 5.44 -5.64
N PRO A 21 11.73 5.78 -6.94
CA PRO A 21 10.52 5.52 -7.74
C PRO A 21 10.07 4.05 -7.77
N SER A 22 11.01 3.10 -7.75
CA SER A 22 10.71 1.66 -7.75
C SER A 22 9.95 1.20 -6.50
N LEU A 23 10.07 1.91 -5.37
CA LEU A 23 9.36 1.59 -4.14
C LEU A 23 7.85 1.84 -4.25
N ARG A 24 7.38 2.69 -5.18
CA ARG A 24 5.96 3.05 -5.34
C ARG A 24 5.06 1.88 -5.72
N THR A 25 5.63 0.83 -6.32
CA THR A 25 4.92 -0.40 -6.71
C THR A 25 5.07 -1.52 -5.69
N ARG A 26 5.82 -1.29 -4.60
CA ARG A 26 6.19 -2.31 -3.62
C ARG A 26 5.83 -1.94 -2.19
N LEU A 27 5.37 -0.72 -1.98
CA LEU A 27 5.08 -0.15 -0.67
C LEU A 27 3.78 0.64 -0.74
N ALA A 28 2.84 0.27 0.12
CA ALA A 28 1.63 1.03 0.39
C ALA A 28 1.70 1.69 1.77
N PHE A 29 0.97 2.79 1.96
CA PHE A 29 0.80 3.45 3.24
C PHE A 29 -0.65 3.34 3.67
N SER A 30 -0.89 3.03 4.94
CA SER A 30 -2.21 3.13 5.57
C SER A 30 -2.21 4.27 6.58
N SER A 31 -3.35 4.93 6.75
CA SER A 31 -3.58 5.80 7.91
C SER A 31 -3.71 4.98 9.19
N GLN A 32 -3.65 5.69 10.33
CA GLN A 32 -3.96 5.10 11.64
C GLN A 32 -5.44 4.70 11.74
N ASP A 33 -6.33 5.50 11.15
CA ASP A 33 -7.71 5.08 10.92
C ASP A 33 -7.79 4.02 9.82
N LEU A 34 -8.75 3.11 9.95
CA LEU A 34 -9.01 2.04 8.99
C LEU A 34 -9.17 2.61 7.57
N SER A 35 -8.21 2.28 6.70
CA SER A 35 -8.28 2.51 5.26
C SER A 35 -9.15 1.43 4.60
N ILE A 36 -10.44 1.39 4.95
CA ILE A 36 -11.43 0.43 4.44
C ILE A 36 -12.64 1.13 3.86
N TYR A 37 -13.34 0.43 2.98
CA TYR A 37 -14.67 0.77 2.51
C TYR A 37 -15.68 0.08 3.43
N LYS A 38 -16.38 0.87 4.25
CA LYS A 38 -17.30 0.36 5.29
C LYS A 38 -18.57 -0.26 4.73
N ASP A 39 -18.91 0.09 3.51
CA ASP A 39 -20.01 -0.45 2.70
C ASP A 39 -19.64 -1.76 2.00
N LEU A 40 -18.37 -2.17 2.05
CA LEU A 40 -17.89 -3.43 1.51
C LEU A 40 -17.69 -4.47 2.63
N THR A 41 -17.94 -5.73 2.30
CA THR A 41 -17.55 -6.87 3.13
C THR A 41 -16.03 -6.93 3.28
N VAL A 42 -15.57 -7.73 4.26
CA VAL A 42 -14.13 -7.99 4.45
C VAL A 42 -13.49 -8.56 3.17
N ARG A 43 -14.16 -9.51 2.51
CA ARG A 43 -13.65 -10.14 1.27
C ARG A 43 -13.54 -9.13 0.13
N GLU A 44 -14.51 -8.24 0.01
CA GLU A 44 -14.50 -7.19 -1.03
C GLU A 44 -13.39 -6.17 -0.79
N ASN A 45 -13.16 -5.74 0.46
CA ASN A 45 -12.03 -4.88 0.81
C ASN A 45 -10.69 -5.53 0.42
N VAL A 46 -10.46 -6.78 0.83
CA VAL A 46 -9.22 -7.51 0.50
C VAL A 46 -9.06 -7.66 -1.02
N SER A 47 -10.13 -8.03 -1.73
CA SER A 47 -10.09 -8.20 -3.18
C SER A 47 -9.83 -6.88 -3.91
N TYR A 48 -10.37 -5.77 -3.42
CA TYR A 48 -10.14 -4.44 -3.96
C TYR A 48 -8.66 -4.05 -3.87
N PHE A 49 -8.04 -4.18 -2.69
CA PHE A 49 -6.62 -3.85 -2.52
C PHE A 49 -5.69 -4.82 -3.24
N ALA A 50 -6.05 -6.11 -3.32
CA ALA A 50 -5.30 -7.09 -4.11
C ALA A 50 -5.26 -6.72 -5.61
N ARG A 51 -6.39 -6.27 -6.18
CA ARG A 51 -6.45 -5.81 -7.57
C ARG A 51 -5.63 -4.55 -7.81
N LEU A 52 -5.61 -3.62 -6.86
CA LEU A 52 -4.78 -2.40 -6.92
C LEU A 52 -3.27 -2.73 -6.95
N ASP A 53 -2.84 -3.75 -6.22
CA ASP A 53 -1.46 -4.24 -6.20
C ASP A 53 -1.10 -5.11 -7.43
N GLY A 54 -2.07 -5.39 -8.30
CA GLY A 54 -1.88 -6.27 -9.46
C GLY A 54 -1.79 -7.75 -9.09
N ALA A 55 -2.25 -8.15 -7.91
CA ALA A 55 -2.28 -9.53 -7.50
C ALA A 55 -3.22 -10.34 -8.42
N PRO A 56 -2.87 -11.61 -8.72
CA PRO A 56 -3.74 -12.49 -9.49
C PRO A 56 -5.08 -12.66 -8.78
N ALA A 57 -6.14 -12.85 -9.56
CA ALA A 57 -7.46 -13.12 -9.00
C ALA A 57 -7.34 -14.32 -8.05
N SER A 58 -7.75 -14.13 -6.79
CA SER A 58 -7.77 -15.18 -5.79
C SER A 58 -8.56 -16.38 -6.34
N PRO A 59 -8.08 -17.62 -6.18
CA PRO A 59 -8.83 -18.79 -6.60
C PRO A 59 -10.19 -18.80 -5.90
N CYS A 60 -11.21 -19.35 -6.56
CA CYS A 60 -12.48 -19.65 -5.94
C CYS A 60 -12.28 -20.68 -4.81
N TRP A 61 -12.28 -20.17 -3.58
CA TRP A 61 -12.50 -20.91 -2.35
C TRP A 61 -13.54 -20.16 -1.51
#